data_AF-A0A0L7LFJ3-F1
#
_entry.id   AF-A0A0L7LFJ3-F1
#
_cell.length_a   1.000
_cell.length_b   1.000
_cell.length_c   1.000
_cell.angle_alpha   90.00
_cell.angle_beta   90.00
_cell.angle_gamma   90.00
#
_symmetry.space_group_name_H-M   'P 1'
#
loop_
_entity.id
_entity.type
_entity.pdbx_description
1 polymer ?
#
loop_
_entity_poly.entity_id
_entity_poly.type
_entity_poly.pdbx_seq_one_letter_code
_entity_poly.pdbx_strand_id
1 'polypeptide(L)' 'MAAANVQTERVIQEVRLRPCLWNLRDNTYKNKDAKLKAWIDVCEAVCPNFGDSSGEEKKQI' A
#
# COMPACT_ATOMS: atom_id res chain seq x y z
N MET A 1 22.48 -2.78 -4.87
CA MET A 1 21.09 -2.76 -4.38
C MET A 1 20.29 -3.70 -5.26
N ALA A 2 19.91 -4.87 -4.75
CA ALA A 2 19.06 -5.78 -5.52
C ALA A 2 17.73 -5.09 -5.76
N ALA A 3 17.33 -4.90 -7.02
CA ALA A 3 16.00 -4.45 -7.34
C ALA A 3 15.03 -5.42 -6.66
N ALA A 4 14.24 -4.93 -5.69
CA ALA A 4 13.21 -5.74 -5.07
C ALA A 4 12.35 -6.27 -6.23
N ASN A 5 12.41 -7.58 -6.44
CA ASN A 5 11.69 -8.23 -7.52
C ASN A 5 10.21 -8.26 -7.12
N VAL A 6 9.53 -7.13 -7.32
CA VAL A 6 8.10 -6.98 -7.03
C VAL A 6 7.37 -7.91 -7.98
N GLN A 7 6.94 -9.05 -7.45
CA GLN A 7 6.16 -10.02 -8.21
C GLN A 7 4.80 -9.41 -8.51
N THR A 8 4.52 -9.13 -9.79
CA THR A 8 3.25 -8.53 -10.23
C THR A 8 2.05 -9.34 -9.74
N GLU A 9 2.15 -10.67 -9.73
CA GLU A 9 1.11 -11.56 -9.22
C GLU A 9 0.81 -11.30 -7.74
N ARG A 10 1.84 -11.05 -6.94
CA ARG A 10 1.68 -10.72 -5.51
C ARG A 10 0.98 -9.38 -5.32
N VAL A 11 1.33 -8.37 -6.11
CA VAL A 11 0.63 -7.06 -6.10
C VAL A 11 -0.85 -7.24 -6.44
N ILE A 12 -1.16 -8.02 -7.48
CA ILE A 12 -2.55 -8.27 -7.89
C ILE A 12 -3.34 -8.98 -6.77
N GLN A 13 -2.72 -9.95 -6.09
CA GLN A 13 -3.34 -10.64 -4.94
C GLN A 13 -3.64 -9.66 -3.80
N GLU A 14 -2.66 -8.83 -3.42
CA GLU A 14 -2.81 -7.85 -2.34
C GLU A 14 -3.88 -6.79 -2.67
N VAL A 15 -3.93 -6.31 -3.92
CA VAL A 15 -4.98 -5.38 -4.37
C VAL A 15 -6.35 -6.03 -4.33
N ARG A 16 -6.48 -7.30 -4.74
CA ARG A 16 -7.75 -8.04 -4.68
C ARG A 16 -8.30 -8.19 -3.27
N LEU A 17 -7.44 -8.38 -2.27
CA LEU A 17 -7.84 -8.47 -0.85
C LEU A 17 -8.42 -7.17 -0.30
N ARG A 18 -8.14 -6.03 -0.94
CA ARG A 18 -8.54 -4.70 -0.48
C ARG A 18 -9.59 -4.10 -1.42
N PRO A 19 -10.89 -4.39 -1.22
CA PRO A 19 -11.96 -3.97 -2.12
C PRO A 19 -12.08 -2.45 -2.26
N CYS A 20 -11.63 -1.66 -1.28
CA CYS A 20 -11.57 -0.20 -1.37
C CYS A 20 -10.73 0.32 -2.57
N LEU A 21 -9.82 -0.50 -3.11
CA LEU A 21 -8.97 -0.12 -4.24
C LEU A 21 -9.64 -0.32 -5.60
N TRP A 22 -10.51 -1.33 -5.75
CA TRP A 22 -11.03 -1.75 -7.05
C TRP A 22 -12.56 -1.91 -7.11
N ASN A 23 -13.22 -2.16 -5.98
CA ASN A 23 -14.65 -2.39 -5.91
C ASN A 23 -15.42 -1.07 -5.78
N LEU A 24 -16.03 -0.61 -6.87
CA LEU A 24 -16.86 0.61 -6.90
C LEU A 24 -18.05 0.59 -5.93
N ARG A 25 -18.50 -0.61 -5.54
CA ARG A 25 -19.61 -0.80 -4.60
C ARG A 25 -19.15 -0.80 -3.14
N ASP A 26 -17.85 -0.83 -2.90
CA ASP A 26 -17.30 -0.74 -1.55
C ASP A 26 -17.55 0.66 -0.98
N ASN A 27 -18.04 0.71 0.26
CA ASN A 27 -18.40 1.97 0.90
C ASN A 27 -17.18 2.90 1.07
N THR A 28 -16.00 2.30 1.21
CA THR A 28 -14.73 3.03 1.39
C THR A 28 -14.00 3.30 0.08
N TYR A 29 -14.54 2.89 -1.08
CA TYR A 29 -13.94 3.18 -2.38
C TYR A 29 -13.80 4.69 -2.66
N LYS A 30 -14.74 5.52 -2.16
CA LYS A 30 -14.64 6.98 -2.32
C LYS A 30 -13.80 7.65 -1.24
N ASN A 31 -13.39 6.90 -0.21
CA ASN A 31 -12.60 7.42 0.89
C ASN A 31 -11.11 7.41 0.51
N LYS A 32 -10.52 8.61 0.45
CA LYS A 32 -9.11 8.80 0.06
C LYS A 32 -8.15 8.21 1.10
N ASP A 33 -8.41 8.42 2.38
CA ASP A 33 -7.62 7.88 3.49
C ASP A 33 -7.65 6.35 3.51
N ALA A 34 -8.82 5.75 3.28
CA ALA A 34 -8.95 4.30 3.21
C ALA A 34 -8.16 3.69 2.04
N LYS A 35 -8.16 4.37 0.88
CA LYS A 35 -7.35 3.97 -0.28
C LYS A 35 -5.86 4.13 -0.02
N LEU A 36 -5.45 5.25 0.58
CA LEU A 36 -4.05 5.52 0.88
C LEU A 36 -3.50 4.48 1.86
N LYS A 37 -4.24 4.20 2.94
CA LYS A 37 -3.90 3.14 3.88
C LYS A 37 -3.79 1.78 3.19
N ALA A 38 -4.77 1.43 2.35
CA ALA A 38 -4.75 0.17 1.62
C ALA A 38 -3.55 0.03 0.67
N TRP A 39 -3.12 1.11 0.02
CA TRP A 39 -1.90 1.10 -0.80
C TRP A 39 -0.63 0.95 0.02
N ILE A 40 -0.53 1.60 1.19
CA ILE A 40 0.60 1.42 2.11
C ILE A 40 0.70 -0.06 2.51
N ASP A 41 -0.42 -0.65 2.94
CA ASP A 41 -0.52 -2.06 3.28
C ASP A 41 -0.10 -2.99 2.12
N VAL A 42 -0.49 -2.67 0.86
CA VAL A 42 -0.05 -3.43 -0.32
C VAL A 42 1.47 -3.31 -0.47
N CYS A 43 2.02 -2.10 -0.37
CA CYS A 43 3.44 -1.85 -0.54
C CYS A 43 4.29 -2.55 0.54
N GLU A 44 3.86 -2.54 1.81
CA GLU A 44 4.50 -3.28 2.89
C GLU A 44 4.46 -4.80 2.67
N ALA A 45 3.36 -5.31 2.11
CA ALA A 45 3.20 -6.73 1.84
C ALA A 45 4.01 -7.24 0.63
N VAL A 46 4.26 -6.39 -0.38
CA VAL A 46 4.99 -6.77 -1.61
C VAL A 46 6.47 -6.38 -1.59
N CYS A 47 6.84 -5.42 -0.75
CA CYS A 47 8.20 -4.91 -0.64
C CYS A 47 8.72 -5.09 0.80
N PRO A 48 9.58 -6.09 1.06
CA PRO A 48 10.26 -6.15 2.34
C PRO A 48 11.11 -4.88 2.51
N ASN A 49 10.88 -4.16 3.62
CA ASN A 49 11.46 -2.85 3.98
C ASN A 49 10.78 -1.58 3.42
N PHE A 50 9.53 -1.64 2.93
CA PHE A 50 8.81 -0.42 2.52
C PHE A 50 8.75 0.66 3.63
N GLY A 51 8.69 0.24 4.89
CA GLY A 51 8.62 1.11 6.07
C GLY A 51 9.97 1.58 6.66
N ASP A 52 11.11 1.08 6.17
CA ASP A 52 12.43 1.37 6.77
C ASP A 52 12.89 2.83 6.57
N SER A 53 12.17 3.61 5.76
CA SER A 53 12.41 5.05 5.57
C SER A 53 11.29 5.96 6.11
N SER A 54 10.23 5.42 6.71
CA SER A 54 9.06 6.25 7.10
C SER A 54 9.13 6.78 8.55
N GLY A 55 10.34 7.02 9.07
CA GLY A 55 10.57 7.28 10.48
C GLY A 55 11.38 8.53 10.84
N GLU A 56 11.66 9.49 9.94
CA GLU A 56 12.35 10.71 10.38
C GLU A 56 12.10 11.97 9.55
N GLU A 57 10.84 12.43 9.52
CA GLU A 57 10.56 13.85 9.36
C GLU A 57 9.77 14.32 10.58
N LYS A 58 10.47 14.39 11.71
CA LYS A 58 10.01 15.15 12.87
C LYS A 58 10.02 16.61 12.43
N LYS A 59 8.85 17.16 12.11
CA LYS A 59 8.66 18.60 11.89
C LYS A 59 9.27 19.35 13.07
N GLN A 60 10.46 19.89 12.88
CA GLN A 60 11.07 20.83 13.80
C GLN A 60 10.33 22.17 13.59
N ILE A 61 9.55 22.58 14.59
CA ILE A 61 9.05 23.94 14.74
C ILE A 61 9.94 24.69 15.73
#